data_AF-A0A6C0LM02-F1
#
_entry.id   AF-A0A6C0LM02-F1
#
_cell.length_a   1.000
_cell.length_b   1.000
_cell.length_c   1.000
_cell.angle_alpha   90.00
_cell.angle_beta   90.00
_cell.angle_gamma   90.00
#
_symmetry.space_group_name_H-M   'P 1'
#
loop_
_entity.id
_entity.type
_entity.pdbx_description
1 polymer ?
#
loop_
_entity_poly.entity_id
_entity_poly.type
_entity_poly.pdbx_seq_one_letter_code
_entity_poly.pdbx_strand_id
1 'polypeptide(L)'
;MNIGIKVFLLFVNILGCHAYNYPSNFKSSGGKGSNGGSNTCVLNYNNVYSSFYKWSNENKESQSKIIEDTLWLNKNRFVNPSIILGVYNDAFNLNYICLLRRLSPTDYKLLNIFANPANNFDDDLQLLKNLFEFAIYNDIRLNTDKLTEIDKSRYLLTYLFYYSQINSKNSKIL
;
A
#
# COMPACT_ATOMS: atom_id res chain seq x y z
N MET A 1 8.10 -41.89 -14.51
CA MET A 1 8.55 -40.51 -14.24
C MET A 1 9.88 -40.56 -13.49
N ASN A 2 10.95 -40.07 -14.11
CA ASN A 2 12.34 -40.25 -13.64
C ASN A 2 12.54 -39.68 -12.22
N ILE A 3 13.30 -40.39 -11.38
CA ILE A 3 13.56 -39.98 -9.99
C ILE A 3 14.14 -38.56 -9.92
N GLY A 4 14.97 -38.19 -10.91
CA GLY A 4 15.53 -36.85 -11.05
C GLY A 4 14.49 -35.75 -11.27
N ILE A 5 13.37 -36.04 -11.95
CA ILE A 5 12.28 -35.07 -12.14
C ILE A 5 11.52 -34.85 -10.83
N LYS A 6 11.33 -35.90 -10.03
CA LYS A 6 10.71 -35.78 -8.70
C LYS A 6 11.58 -34.97 -7.75
N VAL A 7 12.90 -35.21 -7.75
CA VAL A 7 13.86 -34.45 -6.92
C VAL A 7 13.93 -32.99 -7.37
N PHE A 8 13.94 -32.72 -8.68
CA PHE A 8 13.90 -31.36 -9.21
C PHE A 8 12.62 -30.62 -8.82
N LEU A 9 11.45 -31.26 -8.94
CA LEU A 9 10.17 -30.68 -8.50
C LEU A 9 10.10 -30.46 -6.98
N LEU A 10 10.76 -31.32 -6.19
CA LEU A 10 10.89 -31.15 -4.75
C LEU A 10 11.77 -29.93 -4.42
N PHE A 11 12.90 -29.77 -5.11
CA PHE A 11 13.78 -28.60 -4.98
C PHE A 11 13.10 -27.30 -5.40
N VAL A 12 12.31 -27.30 -6.49
CA VAL A 12 11.52 -26.14 -6.92
C VAL A 12 10.45 -25.79 -5.88
N ASN A 13 9.80 -26.78 -5.25
CA ASN A 13 8.84 -26.52 -4.18
C ASN A 13 9.50 -26.04 -2.88
N ILE A 14 10.69 -26.55 -2.53
CA ILE A 14 11.41 -26.15 -1.32
C ILE A 14 12.03 -24.75 -1.49
N LEU A 15 12.62 -24.44 -2.65
CA LEU A 15 13.13 -23.09 -2.96
C LEU A 15 11.98 -22.10 -3.19
N GLY A 16 10.87 -22.55 -3.78
CA GLY A 16 9.64 -21.78 -3.94
C GLY A 16 8.91 -21.51 -2.63
N CYS A 17 9.00 -22.40 -1.63
CA CYS A 17 8.43 -22.17 -0.30
C CYS A 17 9.31 -21.30 0.59
N HIS A 18 10.61 -21.15 0.29
CA HIS A 18 11.46 -20.14 0.92
C HIS A 18 11.37 -18.76 0.26
N ALA A 19 10.71 -18.64 -0.89
CA ALA A 19 10.17 -17.37 -1.38
C ALA A 19 8.90 -16.98 -0.60
N TYR A 20 8.98 -17.01 0.72
CA TYR A 20 8.13 -16.11 1.50
C TYR A 20 8.49 -14.71 1.01
N ASN A 21 7.55 -14.08 0.32
CA ASN A 21 7.56 -12.66 -0.01
C ASN A 21 7.62 -11.86 1.30
N TYR A 22 8.81 -11.77 1.88
CA TYR A 22 9.18 -10.65 2.70
C TYR A 22 9.68 -9.60 1.71
N PRO A 23 9.04 -8.43 1.59
CA PRO A 23 9.79 -7.28 1.13
C PRO A 23 10.96 -7.12 2.10
N SER A 24 12.14 -7.45 1.61
CA SER A 24 13.39 -7.23 2.29
C SER A 24 13.51 -5.75 2.62
N ASN A 25 13.65 -5.46 3.92
CA ASN A 25 14.21 -4.23 4.48
C ASN A 25 13.48 -2.92 4.20
N PHE A 26 12.18 -2.85 4.50
CA PHE A 26 11.73 -1.66 5.24
C PHE A 26 12.17 -1.88 6.69
N LYS A 27 12.58 -0.86 7.43
CA LYS A 27 13.11 -0.99 8.81
C LYS A 27 12.08 -1.65 9.74
N SER A 28 11.97 -2.96 9.68
CA SER A 28 11.11 -3.80 10.50
C SER A 28 12.00 -4.47 11.52
N SER A 29 12.55 -3.68 12.43
CA SER A 29 13.18 -4.21 13.63
C SER A 29 12.12 -4.34 14.72
N GLY A 30 11.65 -5.58 14.92
CA GLY A 30 11.18 -6.04 16.23
C GLY A 30 9.77 -5.61 16.63
N GLY A 31 9.06 -6.56 17.24
CA GLY A 31 7.72 -6.32 17.78
C GLY A 31 7.68 -5.31 18.92
N LYS A 32 6.45 -4.93 19.27
CA LYS A 32 6.05 -4.12 20.43
C LYS A 32 6.69 -2.73 20.49
N GLY A 33 5.93 -1.74 20.04
CA GLY A 33 6.03 -0.34 20.48
C GLY A 33 7.41 0.28 20.31
N SER A 34 7.63 0.95 19.17
CA SER A 34 8.82 1.79 19.01
C SER A 34 8.49 2.94 18.05
N ASN A 35 8.69 4.15 18.56
CA ASN A 35 8.24 5.42 18.01
C ASN A 35 8.72 5.68 16.57
N GLY A 36 7.78 5.90 15.65
CA GLY A 36 8.08 6.16 14.23
C GLY A 36 6.86 6.58 13.39
N GLY A 37 6.17 7.65 13.79
CA GLY A 37 5.42 8.60 12.93
C GLY A 37 4.19 8.14 12.14
N SER A 38 4.28 7.08 11.34
CA SER A 38 3.29 6.78 10.31
C SER A 38 2.42 5.58 10.67
N ASN A 39 1.10 5.73 10.56
CA ASN A 39 0.13 4.64 10.72
C ASN A 39 0.11 3.72 9.47
N THR A 40 1.27 3.21 9.05
CA THR A 40 1.45 2.44 7.81
C THR A 40 2.13 1.09 8.10
N CYS A 41 1.65 0.00 7.47
CA CYS A 41 2.27 -1.32 7.59
C CYS A 41 2.30 -2.07 6.25
N VAL A 42 3.17 -3.08 6.14
CA VAL A 42 3.18 -3.98 4.97
C VAL A 42 2.14 -5.08 5.16
N LEU A 43 1.28 -5.27 4.18
CA LEU A 43 0.24 -6.29 4.16
C LEU A 43 0.63 -7.46 3.25
N ASN A 44 0.20 -8.66 3.62
CA ASN A 44 0.14 -9.79 2.71
C ASN A 44 -1.25 -9.86 2.04
N TYR A 45 -1.37 -10.66 0.98
CA TYR A 45 -2.62 -10.79 0.23
C TYR A 45 -3.82 -11.26 1.07
N ASN A 46 -3.61 -12.17 2.02
CA ASN A 46 -4.69 -12.68 2.87
C ASN A 46 -5.25 -11.59 3.78
N ASN A 47 -4.38 -10.75 4.34
CA ASN A 47 -4.79 -9.59 5.16
C ASN A 47 -5.60 -8.58 4.34
N VAL A 48 -5.27 -8.41 3.06
CA VAL A 48 -5.98 -7.49 2.17
C VAL A 48 -7.35 -8.05 1.81
N TYR A 49 -7.42 -9.34 1.46
CA TYR A 49 -8.68 -10.00 1.15
C TYR A 49 -9.66 -9.94 2.33
N SER A 50 -9.19 -10.22 3.55
CA SER A 50 -10.04 -10.13 4.75
C SER A 50 -10.53 -8.70 5.01
N SER A 51 -9.70 -7.70 4.70
CA SER A 51 -10.07 -6.29 4.82
C SER A 51 -11.15 -5.87 3.82
N PHE A 52 -10.99 -6.23 2.54
CA PHE A 52 -12.03 -5.99 1.54
C PHE A 52 -13.33 -6.72 1.87
N TYR A 53 -13.24 -7.97 2.34
CA TYR A 53 -14.41 -8.73 2.77
C TYR A 53 -15.15 -8.03 3.91
N LYS A 54 -14.42 -7.53 4.93
CA LYS A 54 -15.01 -6.76 6.02
C LYS A 54 -15.71 -5.50 5.51
N TRP A 55 -15.03 -4.69 4.69
CA TRP A 55 -15.63 -3.48 4.13
C TRP A 55 -16.88 -3.77 3.30
N SER A 56 -16.87 -4.85 2.52
CA SER A 56 -18.02 -5.23 1.69
C SER A 56 -19.26 -5.58 2.53
N ASN A 57 -19.07 -6.19 3.70
CA ASN A 57 -20.16 -6.53 4.59
C ASN A 57 -20.72 -5.30 5.32
N GLU A 58 -19.85 -4.36 5.67
CA GLU A 58 -20.21 -3.13 6.38
C GLU A 58 -20.83 -2.07 5.44
N ASN A 59 -20.48 -2.08 4.14
CA ASN A 59 -20.84 -1.02 3.20
C ASN A 59 -21.53 -1.56 1.93
N LYS A 60 -22.79 -2.00 2.08
CA LYS A 60 -23.57 -2.59 0.98
C LYS A 60 -23.66 -1.70 -0.26
N GLU A 61 -23.81 -0.39 -0.08
CA GLU A 61 -23.92 0.58 -1.19
C GLU A 61 -22.64 0.67 -2.03
N SER A 62 -21.49 0.38 -1.43
CA SER A 62 -20.16 0.47 -2.08
C SER A 62 -19.60 -0.90 -2.48
N GLN A 63 -20.40 -1.95 -2.38
CA GLN A 63 -19.97 -3.33 -2.62
C GLN A 63 -19.38 -3.52 -4.03
N SER A 64 -19.95 -2.90 -5.07
CA SER A 64 -19.43 -3.01 -6.44
C SER A 64 -17.99 -2.48 -6.56
N LYS A 65 -17.71 -1.30 -6.00
CA LYS A 65 -16.34 -0.74 -6.00
C LYS A 65 -15.36 -1.67 -5.27
N ILE A 66 -15.76 -2.22 -4.13
CA ILE A 66 -14.91 -3.13 -3.35
C ILE A 66 -14.60 -4.40 -4.13
N ILE A 67 -15.58 -4.93 -4.88
CA ILE A 67 -15.37 -6.07 -5.78
C ILE A 67 -14.39 -5.72 -6.90
N GLU A 68 -14.57 -4.57 -7.56
CA GLU A 68 -13.67 -4.10 -8.62
C GLU A 68 -12.24 -3.93 -8.12
N ASP A 69 -12.06 -3.30 -6.95
CA ASP A 69 -10.78 -3.13 -6.27
C ASP A 69 -10.13 -4.48 -5.95
N THR A 70 -10.90 -5.44 -5.44
CA THR A 70 -10.43 -6.80 -5.15
C THR A 70 -10.00 -7.54 -6.42
N LEU A 71 -10.77 -7.45 -7.49
CA LEU A 71 -10.45 -8.06 -8.78
C LEU A 71 -9.21 -7.43 -9.40
N TRP A 72 -9.09 -6.09 -9.33
CA TRP A 72 -7.91 -5.37 -9.78
C TRP A 72 -6.68 -5.84 -9.01
N LEU A 73 -6.77 -5.96 -7.69
CA LEU A 73 -5.65 -6.45 -6.87
C LEU A 73 -5.30 -7.89 -7.23
N ASN A 74 -6.29 -8.78 -7.36
CA ASN A 74 -6.04 -10.17 -7.71
C ASN A 74 -5.35 -10.30 -9.09
N LYS A 75 -5.74 -9.47 -10.06
CA LYS A 75 -5.08 -9.40 -11.37
C LYS A 75 -3.62 -8.96 -11.28
N ASN A 76 -3.28 -8.09 -10.32
CA ASN A 76 -1.97 -7.48 -10.18
C ASN A 76 -1.13 -8.01 -8.99
N ARG A 77 -1.61 -9.01 -8.25
CA ARG A 77 -0.95 -9.52 -7.03
C ARG A 77 0.43 -10.13 -7.27
N PHE A 78 0.71 -10.53 -8.50
CA PHE A 78 1.98 -11.15 -8.92
C PHE A 78 2.92 -10.17 -9.62
N VAL A 79 2.60 -8.87 -9.66
CA VAL A 79 3.52 -7.87 -10.18
C VAL A 79 4.72 -7.81 -9.23
N ASN A 80 5.78 -8.56 -9.51
CA ASN A 80 7.00 -8.58 -8.71
C ASN A 80 7.98 -7.53 -9.28
N PRO A 81 8.65 -6.69 -8.47
CA PRO A 81 8.60 -6.58 -7.01
C PRO A 81 7.58 -5.52 -6.57
N SER A 82 6.39 -5.94 -6.13
CA SER A 82 5.42 -5.03 -5.51
C SER A 82 5.24 -5.32 -4.03
N ILE A 83 4.90 -4.28 -3.29
CA ILE A 83 4.51 -4.33 -1.88
C ILE A 83 3.09 -3.80 -1.74
N ILE A 84 2.34 -4.42 -0.84
CA ILE A 84 1.03 -3.93 -0.46
C ILE A 84 1.19 -3.24 0.89
N LEU A 85 0.75 -1.99 0.99
CA LEU A 85 0.78 -1.22 2.22
C LEU A 85 -0.64 -1.02 2.73
N GLY A 86 -0.84 -1.17 4.04
CA GLY A 86 -2.03 -0.74 4.74
C GLY A 86 -1.77 0.58 5.44
N VAL A 87 -2.67 1.54 5.29
CA VAL A 87 -2.63 2.82 5.99
C VAL A 87 -3.85 2.91 6.91
N TYR A 88 -3.60 3.15 8.18
CA TYR A 88 -4.59 3.16 9.25
C TYR A 88 -4.88 4.60 9.66
N ASN A 89 -6.11 4.85 10.11
CA ASN A 89 -6.47 6.11 10.76
C ASN A 89 -6.04 6.12 12.24
N ASP A 90 -6.28 7.23 12.93
CA ASP A 90 -5.90 7.39 14.34
C ASP A 90 -6.62 6.43 15.30
N ALA A 91 -7.75 5.85 14.87
CA ALA A 91 -8.45 4.81 15.59
C ALA A 91 -7.92 3.40 15.31
N PHE A 92 -6.78 3.28 14.63
CA PHE A 92 -6.16 2.01 14.20
C PHE A 92 -7.07 1.14 13.30
N ASN A 93 -8.03 1.75 12.62
CA ASN A 93 -8.81 1.08 11.58
C ASN A 93 -8.07 1.20 10.25
N LEU A 94 -7.97 0.09 9.52
CA LEU A 94 -7.41 0.10 8.18
C LEU A 94 -8.31 0.97 7.30
N ASN A 95 -7.74 2.03 6.74
CA ASN A 95 -8.48 3.05 6.00
C ASN A 95 -8.14 3.03 4.50
N TYR A 96 -6.89 2.68 4.16
CA TYR A 96 -6.45 2.53 2.78
C TYR A 96 -5.53 1.34 2.61
N ILE A 97 -5.53 0.81 1.40
CA ILE A 97 -4.56 -0.17 0.94
C ILE A 97 -3.90 0.39 -0.32
N CYS A 98 -2.57 0.46 -0.32
CA CYS A 98 -1.80 0.98 -1.46
C CYS A 98 -0.99 -0.14 -2.08
N LEU A 99 -1.00 -0.25 -3.41
CA LEU A 99 -0.08 -1.14 -4.13
C LEU A 99 1.09 -0.32 -4.65
N LEU A 100 2.31 -0.61 -4.19
CA LEU A 100 3.53 0.02 -4.68
C LEU A 100 4.36 -0.99 -5.47
N ARG A 101 4.82 -0.61 -6.66
CA ARG A 101 5.76 -1.39 -7.45
C ARG A 101 7.16 -0.82 -7.30
N ARG A 102 8.11 -1.64 -6.91
CA ARG A 102 9.53 -1.32 -6.89
C ARG A 102 10.04 -1.12 -8.32
N LEU A 103 10.70 0.00 -8.56
CA LEU A 103 11.39 0.32 -9.82
C LEU A 103 12.90 0.12 -9.66
N SER A 104 13.46 0.50 -8.52
CA SER A 104 14.86 0.35 -8.16
C SER A 104 14.97 0.00 -6.66
N PRO A 105 16.17 -0.19 -6.09
CA PRO A 105 16.30 -0.47 -4.68
C PRO A 105 15.63 0.54 -3.73
N THR A 106 15.60 1.83 -4.12
CA THR A 106 15.06 2.95 -3.33
C THR A 106 13.89 3.66 -4.02
N ASP A 107 13.60 3.37 -5.29
CA ASP A 107 12.50 3.99 -6.03
C ASP A 107 11.29 3.05 -6.13
N TYR A 108 10.13 3.56 -5.74
CA TYR A 108 8.85 2.86 -5.79
C TYR A 108 7.81 3.70 -6.51
N LYS A 109 6.96 3.05 -7.31
CA LYS A 109 5.84 3.67 -8.01
C LYS A 109 4.52 3.27 -7.36
N LEU A 110 3.71 4.26 -7.00
CA LEU A 110 2.32 4.02 -6.56
C LEU A 110 1.49 3.56 -7.76
N LEU A 111 0.94 2.35 -7.70
CA LEU A 111 0.14 1.78 -8.79
C LEU A 111 -1.35 2.02 -8.57
N ASN A 112 -1.83 1.86 -7.33
CA ASN A 112 -3.23 2.06 -7.00
C ASN A 112 -3.41 2.34 -5.51
N ILE A 113 -4.53 2.99 -5.17
CA ILE A 113 -5.02 3.22 -3.81
C ILE A 113 -6.43 2.64 -3.74
N PHE A 114 -6.63 1.72 -2.81
CA PHE A 114 -7.94 1.18 -2.48
C PHE A 114 -8.38 1.80 -1.16
N ALA A 115 -9.38 2.67 -1.23
CA ALA A 115 -9.93 3.35 -0.07
C ALA A 115 -11.16 2.64 0.49
N ASN A 116 -11.30 2.73 1.81
CA ASN A 116 -12.58 2.54 2.46
C ASN A 116 -13.59 3.56 1.88
N PRO A 117 -14.77 3.12 1.40
CA PRO A 117 -15.76 4.02 0.79
C PRO A 117 -16.27 5.14 1.71
N ALA A 118 -16.18 4.97 3.03
CA ALA A 118 -16.58 5.98 3.99
C ALA A 118 -15.60 7.15 4.12
N ASN A 119 -14.43 7.07 3.47
CA ASN A 119 -13.37 8.05 3.65
C ASN A 119 -13.71 9.40 3.02
N ASN A 120 -13.47 10.44 3.79
CA ASN A 120 -13.64 11.83 3.37
C ASN A 120 -12.30 12.44 2.92
N PHE A 121 -12.33 13.74 2.63
CA PHE A 121 -11.15 14.48 2.18
C PHE A 121 -10.04 14.57 3.24
N ASP A 122 -10.38 14.70 4.53
CA ASP A 122 -9.40 14.77 5.61
C ASP A 122 -8.68 13.42 5.79
N ASP A 123 -9.40 12.30 5.61
CA ASP A 123 -8.81 10.97 5.57
C ASP A 123 -7.80 10.86 4.41
N ASP A 124 -8.08 11.45 3.25
CA ASP A 124 -7.18 11.42 2.09
C ASP A 124 -5.90 12.25 2.35
N LEU A 125 -6.03 13.36 3.08
CA LEU A 125 -4.86 14.15 3.51
C LEU A 125 -3.99 13.34 4.47
N GLN A 126 -4.62 12.66 5.42
CA GLN A 126 -3.92 11.80 6.38
C GLN A 126 -3.25 10.61 5.68
N LEU A 127 -3.90 10.02 4.67
CA LEU A 127 -3.31 9.01 3.80
C LEU A 127 -1.98 9.49 3.22
N LEU A 128 -2.01 10.64 2.53
CA LEU A 128 -0.83 11.14 1.83
C LEU A 128 0.29 11.46 2.82
N LYS A 129 -0.04 12.09 3.96
CA LYS A 129 0.91 12.34 5.04
C LYS A 129 1.58 11.04 5.52
N ASN A 130 0.78 10.04 5.89
CA ASN A 130 1.30 8.74 6.37
C ASN A 130 2.14 8.02 5.30
N LEU A 131 1.77 8.13 4.03
CA LEU A 131 2.48 7.50 2.92
C LEU A 131 3.84 8.16 2.68
N PHE A 132 3.92 9.50 2.74
CA PHE A 132 5.18 10.22 2.58
C PHE A 132 6.09 10.09 3.80
N GLU A 133 5.54 10.12 5.02
CA GLU A 133 6.31 9.85 6.23
C GLU A 133 6.90 8.44 6.21
N PHE A 134 6.12 7.45 5.77
CA PHE A 134 6.62 6.09 5.55
C PHE A 134 7.76 6.05 4.52
N ALA A 135 7.63 6.77 3.40
CA ALA A 135 8.67 6.84 2.38
C ALA A 135 9.96 7.49 2.92
N ILE A 136 9.85 8.61 3.64
CA ILE A 136 10.99 9.31 4.27
C ILE A 136 11.68 8.41 5.31
N TYR A 137 10.92 7.77 6.20
CA TYR A 137 11.46 6.93 7.26
C TYR A 137 12.30 5.75 6.74
N ASN A 138 11.90 5.22 5.58
CA ASN A 138 12.52 4.09 4.93
C ASN A 138 13.48 4.47 3.79
N ASP A 139 13.81 5.76 3.65
CA ASP A 139 14.72 6.28 2.61
C ASP A 139 14.31 5.88 1.18
N ILE A 140 13.02 6.06 0.89
CA ILE A 140 12.41 5.67 -0.39
C ILE A 140 11.85 6.88 -1.12
N ARG A 141 12.04 6.86 -2.43
CA ARG A 141 11.46 7.82 -3.36
C ARG A 141 10.17 7.24 -3.92
N LEU A 142 9.07 7.92 -3.66
CA LEU A 142 7.75 7.55 -4.16
C LEU A 142 7.42 8.33 -5.43
N ASN A 143 7.35 7.64 -6.55
CA ASN A 143 6.79 8.17 -7.80
C ASN A 143 5.25 8.14 -7.71
N THR A 144 4.65 9.32 -7.85
CA THR A 144 3.22 9.58 -7.74
C THR A 144 2.55 9.90 -9.08
N ASP A 145 3.20 9.63 -10.22
CA ASP A 145 2.68 10.00 -11.56
C ASP A 145 1.29 9.42 -11.83
N LYS A 146 1.01 8.24 -11.27
CA LYS A 146 -0.30 7.55 -11.41
C LYS A 146 -1.42 8.17 -10.59
N LEU A 147 -1.16 9.13 -9.69
CA LEU A 147 -2.23 9.81 -8.93
C LEU A 147 -3.26 10.50 -9.83
N THR A 148 -2.86 10.92 -11.04
CA THR A 148 -3.75 11.47 -12.06
C THR A 148 -4.82 10.47 -12.50
N GLU A 149 -4.46 9.20 -12.60
CA GLU A 149 -5.34 8.13 -13.09
C GLU A 149 -6.13 7.45 -11.96
N ILE A 150 -5.55 7.39 -10.75
CA ILE A 150 -6.18 6.73 -9.59
C ILE A 150 -7.40 7.55 -9.13
N ASP A 151 -8.53 6.86 -9.01
CA ASP A 151 -9.83 7.40 -8.54
C ASP A 151 -10.18 8.77 -9.16
N LYS A 152 -10.04 8.86 -10.50
CA LYS A 152 -10.40 10.06 -11.29
C LYS A 152 -9.72 11.34 -10.81
N SER A 153 -8.42 11.26 -10.53
CA SER A 153 -7.60 12.40 -10.08
C SER A 153 -7.94 12.96 -8.69
N ARG A 154 -8.83 12.32 -7.92
CA ARG A 154 -9.14 12.70 -6.52
C ARG A 154 -7.85 12.89 -5.73
N TYR A 155 -6.99 11.87 -5.73
CA TYR A 155 -5.76 11.89 -4.94
C TYR A 155 -4.71 12.87 -5.46
N LEU A 156 -4.71 13.17 -6.77
CA LEU A 156 -3.87 14.24 -7.30
C LEU A 156 -4.31 15.60 -6.74
N LEU A 157 -5.61 15.88 -6.72
CA LEU A 157 -6.13 17.13 -6.18
C LEU A 157 -5.81 17.25 -4.69
N THR A 158 -6.02 16.18 -3.91
CA THR A 158 -5.63 16.15 -2.49
C THR A 158 -4.13 16.37 -2.32
N TYR A 159 -3.30 15.77 -3.16
CA TYR A 159 -1.85 15.96 -3.16
C TYR A 159 -1.46 17.41 -3.43
N LEU A 160 -2.01 18.02 -4.48
CA LEU A 160 -1.75 19.43 -4.80
C LEU A 160 -2.21 20.36 -3.68
N PHE A 161 -3.37 20.09 -3.07
CA PHE A 161 -3.84 20.82 -1.90
C PHE A 161 -2.86 20.71 -0.73
N TYR A 162 -2.43 19.49 -0.38
CA TYR A 162 -1.47 19.23 0.69
C TYR A 162 -0.17 20.02 0.48
N TYR A 163 0.39 20.00 -0.73
CA TYR A 163 1.60 20.77 -1.07
C TYR A 163 1.39 22.28 -1.00
N SER A 164 0.23 22.78 -1.46
CA SER A 164 -0.09 24.20 -1.35
C SER A 164 -0.13 24.68 0.10
N GLN A 165 -0.66 23.86 1.01
CA GLN A 165 -0.74 24.16 2.44
C GLN A 165 0.67 24.21 3.07
N ILE A 166 1.53 23.24 2.77
CA ILE A 166 2.92 23.22 3.25
C ILE A 166 3.67 24.47 2.77
N ASN A 167 3.58 24.78 1.48
CA ASN A 167 4.28 25.94 0.92
C ASN A 167 3.74 27.27 1.46
N SER A 168 2.43 27.37 1.73
CA SER A 168 1.83 28.57 2.34
C SER A 168 2.25 28.79 3.80
N LYS A 169 2.55 27.72 4.53
CA LYS A 169 3.08 27.81 5.91
C LYS A 169 4.54 28.27 5.91
N ASN A 170 5.33 27.82 4.94
CA ASN A 170 6.72 28.28 4.79
C ASN A 170 6.82 29.72 4.29
N SER A 171 5.83 30.23 3.56
CA SER A 171 5.81 31.61 3.07
C SER A 171 5.40 32.65 4.12
N LYS A 172 4.99 32.24 5.34
CA LYS A 172 4.68 33.16 6.45
C LYS A 172 5.90 33.49 7.34
N ILE A 173 7.11 33.09 6.93
CA ILE A 173 8.37 33.30 7.68
C ILE A 173 9.30 34.30 6.95
N LEU A 174 8.78 35.09 6.00
CA LEU A 174 9.52 36.19 5.38
C LEU A 174 8.91 37.54 5.74
#